data_AF-A0A533SH28-F1
#
_entry.id   AF-A0A533SH28-F1
#
_cell.length_a   1.000
_cell.length_b   1.000
_cell.length_c   1.000
_cell.angle_alpha   90.00
_cell.angle_beta   90.00
_cell.angle_gamma   90.00
#
_symmetry.space_group_name_H-M   'P 1'
#
loop_
_entity.id
_entity.type
_entity.pdbx_description
1 polymer ?
#
loop_
_entity_poly.entity_id
_entity_poly.type
_entity_poly.pdbx_seq_one_letter_code
_entity_poly.pdbx_strand_id
1 'polypeptide(L)'
;METQAKLNASFRDPSGFLFRREGVLYRQVNQKYRAEYEQLMQSGLYAKLVKAGQLIPHKEVEIGAEQPEIAYRILQPELVSFISYPYEWSFGQLKDAALTTLAITRQALELGMLLKDASAYNIQFQHGKPVLIDTLSFEIYQEGRPWVAYRQFCQHFLAPLALMAFSDVRLNQLLRVYIDGIPLDLASKLLPGKTRWNFGLASHIHLHASAQKRYADQAVEKAAVEKRMSKLSLLGLLDNLEGTVRGLKWAPAGTEWGDYYDSTNYTREAFELKKSLVSTCVGRVKPAQVWDLGANNGEFSRLASAQGIDTIAFDIDPDAVEKNYQAVKTNGEKKMLPLLLDLTNPSPAIGWENRERESLAERGPADLVLALAVIHHLSPIDILETTRLKWISDVAFSVNNNNVKLG
;
A
#
# COMPACT_ATOMS: atom_id res chain seq x y z
N MET A 1 28.28 17.03 12.48
CA MET A 1 27.52 15.77 12.58
C MET A 1 26.07 16.14 12.40
N GLU A 2 25.57 16.10 11.16
CA GLU A 2 24.15 16.34 10.90
C GLU A 2 23.37 15.14 11.42
N THR A 3 22.54 15.37 12.43
CA THR A 3 21.49 14.45 12.87
C THR A 3 20.52 14.27 11.70
N GLN A 4 20.67 13.19 10.93
CA GLN A 4 19.71 12.86 9.88
C GLN A 4 18.45 12.23 10.47
N ALA A 5 17.33 12.71 9.94
CA ALA A 5 16.06 12.86 10.62
C ALA A 5 15.29 11.56 10.84
N LYS A 6 14.63 11.48 12.01
CA LYS A 6 13.46 10.64 12.23
C LYS A 6 12.52 10.76 11.03
N LEU A 7 12.13 9.64 10.44
CA LEU A 7 11.21 9.65 9.31
C LEU A 7 9.81 10.03 9.79
N ASN A 8 9.23 11.06 9.16
CA ASN A 8 7.92 11.60 9.50
C ASN A 8 6.84 10.53 9.46
N ALA A 9 6.91 9.53 8.58
CA ALA A 9 5.91 8.44 8.48
C ALA A 9 5.78 7.57 9.75
N SER A 10 6.69 7.68 10.72
CA SER A 10 6.74 6.86 11.94
C SER A 10 6.47 7.63 13.24
N PHE A 11 5.98 8.87 13.16
CA PHE A 11 5.81 9.74 14.33
C PHE A 11 4.70 9.31 15.30
N ARG A 12 3.71 8.55 14.83
CA ARG A 12 2.49 8.24 15.58
C ARG A 12 2.65 7.09 16.59
N ASP A 13 3.66 6.23 16.44
CA ASP A 13 3.84 5.05 17.30
C ASP A 13 4.81 5.34 18.47
N PRO A 14 4.36 5.31 19.74
CA PRO A 14 5.28 5.43 20.88
C PRO A 14 6.19 4.20 21.05
N SER A 15 5.89 3.10 20.36
CA SER A 15 6.63 1.83 20.43
C SER A 15 7.99 1.89 19.73
N GLY A 16 8.17 2.82 18.78
CA GLY A 16 9.39 2.94 18.02
C GLY A 16 9.24 3.85 16.80
N PHE A 17 10.34 4.10 16.10
CA PHE A 17 10.35 4.96 14.92
C PHE A 17 11.44 4.57 13.94
N LEU A 18 11.27 4.99 12.68
CA LEU A 18 12.26 4.79 11.62
C LEU A 18 13.21 5.99 11.54
N PHE A 19 14.47 5.72 11.21
CA PHE A 19 15.49 6.74 10.97
C PHE A 19 16.47 6.25 9.90
N ARG A 20 17.19 7.18 9.28
CA ARG A 20 18.26 6.86 8.33
C ARG A 20 19.61 7.30 8.87
N ARG A 21 20.63 6.46 8.68
CA ARG A 21 22.02 6.79 8.95
C ARG A 21 22.86 6.32 7.78
N GLU A 22 23.60 7.23 7.17
CA GLU A 22 24.44 6.95 5.99
C GLU A 22 23.65 6.26 4.86
N GLY A 23 22.40 6.69 4.64
CA GLY A 23 21.50 6.14 3.62
C GLY A 23 20.81 4.82 4.00
N VAL A 24 21.25 4.13 5.06
CA VAL A 24 20.64 2.87 5.52
C VAL A 24 19.44 3.16 6.41
N LEU A 25 18.34 2.43 6.18
CA LEU A 25 17.13 2.52 6.99
C LEU A 25 17.24 1.65 8.24
N TYR A 26 16.91 2.23 9.38
CA TYR A 26 16.85 1.54 10.65
C TYR A 26 15.52 1.83 11.35
N ARG A 27 15.16 0.95 12.29
CA ARG A 27 14.05 1.13 13.21
C ARG A 27 14.58 1.06 14.64
N GLN A 28 14.27 2.06 15.44
CA GLN A 28 14.44 1.97 16.88
C GLN A 28 13.18 1.34 17.49
N VAL A 29 13.36 0.27 18.27
CA VAL A 29 12.33 -0.28 19.16
C VAL A 29 12.55 0.33 20.54
N ASN A 30 11.51 0.90 21.12
CA ASN A 30 11.57 1.53 22.44
C ASN A 30 11.29 0.52 23.56
N GLN A 31 11.78 0.82 24.77
CA GLN A 31 11.62 -0.01 25.97
C GLN A 31 10.16 -0.34 26.28
N LYS A 32 9.23 0.56 25.96
CA LYS A 32 7.79 0.34 26.15
C LYS A 32 7.24 -0.85 25.36
N TYR A 33 7.86 -1.21 24.23
CA TYR A 33 7.45 -2.31 23.35
C TYR A 33 8.29 -3.58 23.54
N ARG A 34 9.15 -3.60 24.57
CA ARG A 34 10.07 -4.71 24.81
C ARG A 34 9.35 -6.05 24.93
N ALA A 35 8.29 -6.11 25.72
CA ALA A 35 7.58 -7.36 25.99
C ALA A 35 6.92 -7.93 24.73
N GLU A 36 6.31 -7.08 23.92
CA GLU A 36 5.70 -7.44 22.64
C GLU A 36 6.74 -7.89 21.63
N TYR A 37 7.89 -7.20 21.56
CA TYR A 37 8.99 -7.58 20.67
C TYR A 37 9.59 -8.93 21.06
N GLU A 38 9.88 -9.13 22.34
CA GLU A 38 10.40 -10.41 22.86
C GLU A 38 9.40 -11.55 22.56
N GLN A 39 8.10 -11.34 22.77
CA GLN A 39 7.06 -12.31 22.44
C GLN A 39 6.99 -12.60 20.93
N LEU A 40 7.09 -11.59 20.07
CA LEU A 40 7.07 -11.75 18.61
C LEU A 40 8.20 -12.66 18.13
N MET A 41 9.41 -12.45 18.67
CA MET A 41 10.59 -13.22 18.30
C MET A 41 10.59 -14.63 18.90
N GLN A 42 10.16 -14.79 20.16
CA GLN A 42 10.19 -16.08 20.88
C GLN A 42 9.03 -17.02 20.55
N SER A 43 7.85 -16.49 20.21
CA SER A 43 6.65 -17.29 19.89
C SER A 43 6.75 -18.08 18.58
N GLY A 44 7.76 -17.79 17.74
CA GLY A 44 7.87 -18.32 16.38
C GLY A 44 7.00 -17.60 15.35
N LEU A 45 6.20 -16.59 15.76
CA LEU A 45 5.35 -15.82 14.85
C LEU A 45 6.19 -15.07 13.79
N TYR A 46 7.26 -14.40 14.22
CA TYR A 46 8.17 -13.71 13.30
C TYR A 46 8.69 -14.63 12.19
N ALA A 47 9.26 -15.78 12.58
CA ALA A 47 9.81 -16.74 11.64
C ALA A 47 8.74 -17.31 10.70
N LYS A 48 7.53 -17.59 11.21
CA LYS A 48 6.38 -18.08 10.41
C LYS A 48 5.99 -17.05 9.35
N LEU A 49 5.80 -15.79 9.73
CA LEU A 49 5.37 -14.72 8.82
C LEU A 49 6.44 -14.36 7.79
N VAL A 50 7.72 -14.27 8.19
CA VAL A 50 8.84 -14.02 7.26
C VAL A 50 8.97 -15.16 6.26
N LYS A 51 8.91 -16.42 6.71
CA LYS A 51 8.97 -17.60 5.82
C LYS A 51 7.80 -17.62 4.83
N ALA A 52 6.62 -17.14 5.22
CA ALA A 52 5.46 -17.01 4.36
C ALA A 52 5.53 -15.80 3.41
N GLY A 53 6.50 -14.90 3.57
CA GLY A 53 6.60 -13.65 2.83
C GLY A 53 5.54 -12.61 3.23
N GLN A 54 5.00 -12.71 4.45
CA GLN A 54 3.91 -11.86 4.95
C GLN A 54 4.38 -10.75 5.88
N LEU A 55 5.62 -10.82 6.38
CA LEU A 55 6.27 -9.77 7.17
C LEU A 55 7.65 -9.49 6.59
N ILE A 56 8.02 -8.22 6.48
CA ILE A 56 9.35 -7.82 6.00
C ILE A 56 10.42 -8.35 6.98
N PRO A 57 11.48 -9.02 6.48
CA PRO A 57 12.57 -9.46 7.34
C PRO A 57 13.33 -8.26 7.90
N HIS A 58 13.88 -8.42 9.09
CA HIS A 58 14.83 -7.48 9.69
C HIS A 58 15.93 -8.22 10.44
N LYS A 59 17.04 -7.52 10.67
CA LYS A 59 18.16 -7.96 11.51
C LYS A 59 18.29 -7.05 12.72
N GLU A 60 18.53 -7.62 13.90
CA GLU A 60 19.00 -6.83 15.05
C GLU A 60 20.45 -6.40 14.78
N VAL A 61 20.76 -5.13 15.03
CA VAL A 61 22.10 -4.55 14.79
C VAL A 61 22.59 -3.76 16.00
N GLU A 62 23.90 -3.78 16.23
CA GLU A 62 24.55 -3.04 17.32
C GLU A 62 25.08 -1.70 16.81
N ILE A 63 24.18 -0.74 16.61
CA ILE A 63 24.53 0.65 16.31
C ILE A 63 23.95 1.59 17.36
N GLY A 64 24.53 2.79 17.51
CA GLY A 64 24.00 3.79 18.43
C GLY A 64 22.53 4.13 18.13
N ALA A 65 21.71 4.19 19.16
CA ALA A 65 20.30 4.60 19.05
C ALA A 65 20.16 6.11 18.81
N GLU A 66 19.09 6.54 18.13
CA GLU A 66 18.78 7.97 17.97
C GLU A 66 18.25 8.58 19.27
N GLN A 67 17.53 7.79 20.06
CA GLN A 67 17.07 8.17 21.41
C GLN A 67 17.49 7.09 22.42
N PRO A 68 18.75 7.09 22.88
CA PRO A 68 19.32 6.06 23.75
C PRO A 68 18.56 5.84 25.06
N GLU A 69 17.95 6.89 25.61
CA GLU A 69 17.26 6.89 26.89
C GLU A 69 15.97 6.05 26.90
N ILE A 70 15.35 5.84 25.74
CA ILE A 70 14.16 4.99 25.59
C ILE A 70 14.41 3.77 24.70
N ALA A 71 15.61 3.59 24.15
CA ALA A 71 15.90 2.52 23.20
C ALA A 71 15.99 1.15 23.87
N TYR A 72 15.49 0.13 23.19
CA TYR A 72 15.65 -1.28 23.55
C TYR A 72 16.47 -2.05 22.52
N ARG A 73 16.12 -1.92 21.23
CA ARG A 73 16.79 -2.57 20.10
C ARG A 73 16.80 -1.69 18.85
N ILE A 74 17.80 -1.88 18.01
CA ILE A 74 17.85 -1.30 16.67
C ILE A 74 17.71 -2.43 15.64
N LEU A 75 16.79 -2.24 14.70
CA LEU A 75 16.50 -3.18 13.64
C LEU A 75 16.91 -2.58 12.30
N GLN A 76 17.51 -3.38 11.43
CA GLN A 76 17.71 -3.07 10.02
C GLN A 76 16.74 -3.90 9.18
N PRO A 77 15.60 -3.35 8.74
CA PRO A 77 14.66 -4.06 7.87
C PRO A 77 15.21 -4.18 6.45
N GLU A 78 14.78 -5.22 5.74
CA GLU A 78 14.91 -5.26 4.28
C GLU A 78 14.07 -4.11 3.66
N LEU A 79 14.64 -3.45 2.65
CA LEU A 79 13.94 -2.38 1.96
C LEU A 79 12.96 -2.97 0.95
N VAL A 80 11.74 -2.45 0.95
CA VAL A 80 10.81 -2.68 -0.15
C VAL A 80 11.24 -1.87 -1.37
N SER A 81 11.03 -2.41 -2.57
CA SER A 81 11.52 -1.80 -3.82
C SER A 81 10.88 -0.43 -4.08
N PHE A 82 9.64 -0.23 -3.64
CA PHE A 82 8.89 1.01 -3.81
C PHE A 82 7.78 1.13 -2.76
N ILE A 83 7.58 2.33 -2.22
CA ILE A 83 6.47 2.62 -1.31
C ILE A 83 5.26 3.08 -2.12
N SER A 84 4.22 2.26 -2.12
CA SER A 84 2.93 2.55 -2.77
C SER A 84 1.87 2.86 -1.73
N TYR A 85 0.84 3.61 -2.14
CA TYR A 85 -0.24 4.02 -1.24
C TYR A 85 -1.58 3.36 -1.59
N PRO A 86 -2.46 3.16 -0.59
CA PRO A 86 -3.72 2.45 -0.81
C PRO A 86 -4.63 3.03 -1.89
N TYR A 87 -4.61 4.35 -2.10
CA TYR A 87 -5.37 5.02 -3.15
C TYR A 87 -4.78 4.84 -4.56
N GLU A 88 -3.56 4.29 -4.67
CA GLU A 88 -2.90 3.94 -5.93
C GLU A 88 -3.12 2.48 -6.31
N TRP A 89 -3.71 1.68 -5.42
CA TRP A 89 -3.89 0.25 -5.64
C TRP A 89 -5.12 -0.05 -6.48
N SER A 90 -4.99 -1.07 -7.33
CA SER A 90 -6.11 -1.69 -8.02
C SER A 90 -7.06 -2.38 -7.02
N PHE A 91 -8.24 -2.76 -7.49
CA PHE A 91 -9.19 -3.53 -6.67
C PHE A 91 -8.56 -4.82 -6.14
N GLY A 92 -7.90 -5.58 -7.01
CA GLY A 92 -7.22 -6.82 -6.68
C GLY A 92 -6.11 -6.64 -5.66
N GLN A 93 -5.30 -5.57 -5.78
CA GLN A 93 -4.25 -5.25 -4.82
C GLN A 93 -4.84 -4.95 -3.44
N LEU A 94 -5.80 -4.05 -3.34
CA LEU A 94 -6.42 -3.71 -2.05
C LEU A 94 -7.10 -4.93 -1.42
N LYS A 95 -7.70 -5.81 -2.23
CA LYS A 95 -8.32 -7.06 -1.77
C LYS A 95 -7.29 -8.04 -1.22
N ASP A 96 -6.18 -8.26 -1.92
CA ASP A 96 -5.13 -9.17 -1.46
C ASP A 96 -4.41 -8.60 -0.22
N ALA A 97 -4.25 -7.28 -0.11
CA ALA A 97 -3.74 -6.62 1.10
C ALA A 97 -4.67 -6.83 2.31
N ALA A 98 -5.99 -6.71 2.12
CA ALA A 98 -6.99 -6.97 3.15
C ALA A 98 -6.95 -8.43 3.63
N LEU A 99 -6.92 -9.39 2.70
CA LEU A 99 -6.86 -10.82 3.01
C LEU A 99 -5.55 -11.20 3.71
N THR A 100 -4.44 -10.60 3.31
CA THR A 100 -3.13 -10.80 3.96
C THR A 100 -3.13 -10.27 5.37
N THR A 101 -3.72 -9.09 5.60
CA THR A 101 -3.88 -8.54 6.95
C THR A 101 -4.68 -9.48 7.85
N LEU A 102 -5.81 -10.01 7.39
CA LEU A 102 -6.62 -10.98 8.15
C LEU A 102 -5.86 -12.30 8.41
N ALA A 103 -5.11 -12.79 7.42
CA ALA A 103 -4.30 -13.99 7.57
C ALA A 103 -3.16 -13.81 8.59
N ILE A 104 -2.54 -12.64 8.64
CA ILE A 104 -1.53 -12.28 9.65
C ILE A 104 -2.19 -12.21 11.04
N THR A 105 -3.33 -11.51 11.16
CA THR A 105 -4.07 -11.42 12.43
C THR A 105 -4.45 -12.80 12.97
N ARG A 106 -4.91 -13.72 12.11
CA ARG A 106 -5.24 -15.10 12.50
C ARG A 106 -4.01 -15.85 13.02
N GLN A 107 -2.91 -15.80 12.28
CA GLN A 107 -1.66 -16.49 12.67
C GLN A 107 -1.06 -15.90 13.95
N ALA A 108 -1.18 -14.59 14.16
CA ALA A 108 -0.79 -13.94 15.40
C ALA A 108 -1.64 -14.46 16.57
N LEU A 109 -2.97 -14.55 16.39
CA LEU A 109 -3.90 -15.01 17.42
C LEU A 109 -3.65 -16.48 17.81
N GLU A 110 -3.28 -17.33 16.85
CA GLU A 110 -2.84 -18.70 17.12
C GLU A 110 -1.63 -18.76 18.06
N LEU A 111 -0.70 -17.81 17.92
CA LEU A 111 0.55 -17.72 18.69
C LEU A 111 0.50 -16.72 19.86
N GLY A 112 -0.72 -16.38 20.31
CA GLY A 112 -0.93 -15.56 21.52
C GLY A 112 -0.63 -14.07 21.33
N MET A 113 -0.67 -13.58 20.09
CA MET A 113 -0.52 -12.16 19.75
C MET A 113 -1.71 -11.67 18.92
N LEU A 114 -1.82 -10.37 18.68
CA LEU A 114 -2.83 -9.80 17.80
C LEU A 114 -2.28 -8.56 17.11
N LEU A 115 -2.80 -8.20 15.94
CA LEU A 115 -2.48 -6.90 15.34
C LEU A 115 -3.22 -5.78 16.10
N LYS A 116 -2.47 -4.81 16.63
CA LYS A 116 -2.99 -3.64 17.34
C LYS A 116 -3.44 -2.52 16.39
N ASP A 117 -2.97 -2.56 15.15
CA ASP A 117 -3.38 -1.69 14.05
C ASP A 117 -3.58 -2.49 12.75
N ALA A 118 -4.42 -1.97 11.87
CA ALA A 118 -4.78 -2.55 10.57
C ALA A 118 -4.83 -1.44 9.51
N SER A 119 -3.84 -0.55 9.53
CA SER A 119 -3.69 0.49 8.50
C SER A 119 -3.27 -0.13 7.18
N ALA A 120 -3.96 0.21 6.08
CA ALA A 120 -3.54 -0.21 4.76
C ALA A 120 -2.13 0.28 4.40
N TYR A 121 -1.67 1.40 4.96
CA TYR A 121 -0.31 1.91 4.73
C TYR A 121 0.81 1.00 5.29
N ASN A 122 0.46 0.07 6.18
CA ASN A 122 1.40 -0.92 6.74
C ASN A 122 1.57 -2.14 5.83
N ILE A 123 0.79 -2.26 4.75
CA ILE A 123 1.00 -3.25 3.70
C ILE A 123 1.71 -2.59 2.52
N GLN A 124 2.69 -3.29 1.95
CA GLN A 124 3.35 -2.93 0.70
C GLN A 124 3.38 -4.12 -0.25
N PHE A 125 3.73 -3.90 -1.52
CA PHE A 125 3.85 -4.97 -2.50
C PHE A 125 5.32 -5.26 -2.78
N GLN A 126 5.79 -6.42 -2.33
CA GLN A 126 7.14 -6.91 -2.60
C GLN A 126 7.05 -8.21 -3.38
N HIS A 127 7.79 -8.30 -4.48
CA HIS A 127 7.80 -9.50 -5.34
C HIS A 127 6.40 -9.93 -5.82
N GLY A 128 5.56 -8.97 -6.18
CA GLY A 128 4.19 -9.20 -6.65
C GLY A 128 3.21 -9.63 -5.56
N LYS A 129 3.58 -9.53 -4.28
CA LYS A 129 2.75 -9.98 -3.14
C LYS A 129 2.64 -8.91 -2.05
N PRO A 130 1.48 -8.82 -1.38
CA PRO A 130 1.32 -7.97 -0.20
C PRO A 130 2.17 -8.48 0.97
N VAL A 131 2.86 -7.58 1.66
CA VAL A 131 3.73 -7.84 2.82
C VAL A 131 3.51 -6.75 3.88
N LEU A 132 3.42 -7.15 5.15
CA LEU A 132 3.40 -6.21 6.28
C LEU A 132 4.83 -5.66 6.49
N ILE A 133 4.95 -4.34 6.55
CA ILE A 133 6.25 -3.66 6.75
C ILE A 133 6.45 -3.15 8.18
N ASP A 134 5.42 -3.24 9.03
CA ASP A 134 5.45 -2.75 10.40
C ASP A 134 5.59 -3.89 11.43
N THR A 135 6.83 -4.10 11.88
CA THR A 135 7.14 -5.08 12.93
C THR A 135 6.52 -4.73 14.28
N LEU A 136 6.22 -3.45 14.55
CA LEU A 136 5.73 -3.03 15.86
C LEU A 136 4.20 -3.07 15.96
N SER A 137 3.50 -3.61 14.96
CA SER A 137 2.03 -3.73 14.91
C SER A 137 1.45 -4.87 15.75
N PHE A 138 2.28 -5.70 16.40
CA PHE A 138 1.79 -6.82 17.22
C PHE A 138 1.64 -6.42 18.69
N GLU A 139 0.63 -6.95 19.36
CA GLU A 139 0.49 -6.88 20.82
C GLU A 139 0.25 -8.27 21.40
N ILE A 140 0.56 -8.45 22.68
CA ILE A 140 0.25 -9.70 23.38
C ILE A 140 -1.26 -9.82 23.52
N TYR A 141 -1.83 -10.92 23.03
CA TYR A 141 -3.26 -11.18 23.13
C TYR A 141 -3.65 -11.44 24.59
N GLN A 142 -4.71 -10.80 25.04
CA GLN A 142 -5.34 -11.06 26.35
C GLN A 142 -6.73 -11.64 26.14
N GLU A 143 -6.98 -12.81 26.72
CA GLU A 143 -8.26 -13.51 26.59
C GLU A 143 -9.43 -12.59 27.00
N GLY A 144 -10.50 -12.64 26.23
CA GLY A 144 -11.68 -11.80 26.46
C GLY A 144 -11.59 -10.38 25.87
N ARG A 145 -10.43 -9.91 25.39
CA ARG A 145 -10.34 -8.60 24.73
C ARG A 145 -10.81 -8.66 23.27
N PRO A 146 -11.60 -7.68 22.80
CA PRO A 146 -11.95 -7.58 21.38
C PRO A 146 -10.75 -7.15 20.54
N TRP A 147 -10.83 -7.34 19.21
CA TRP A 147 -9.79 -6.88 18.30
C TRP A 147 -9.84 -5.36 18.14
N VAL A 148 -8.84 -4.67 18.70
CA VAL A 148 -8.77 -3.20 18.74
C VAL A 148 -8.72 -2.58 17.34
N ALA A 149 -8.09 -3.23 16.38
CA ALA A 149 -7.95 -2.73 15.02
C ALA A 149 -9.14 -3.06 14.10
N TYR A 150 -10.18 -3.72 14.61
CA TYR A 150 -11.36 -4.11 13.81
C TYR A 150 -11.98 -2.92 13.06
N ARG A 151 -12.17 -1.80 13.75
CA ARG A 151 -12.71 -0.59 13.12
C ARG A 151 -11.79 -0.08 12.02
N GLN A 152 -10.49 -0.01 12.29
CA GLN A 152 -9.50 0.46 11.33
C GLN A 152 -9.47 -0.44 10.08
N PHE A 153 -9.55 -1.77 10.26
CA PHE A 153 -9.67 -2.70 9.16
C PHE A 153 -10.89 -2.41 8.28
N CYS A 154 -12.05 -2.17 8.90
CA CYS A 154 -13.25 -1.81 8.14
C CYS A 154 -13.09 -0.51 7.35
N GLN A 155 -12.42 0.51 7.91
CA GLN A 155 -12.23 1.81 7.27
C GLN A 155 -11.17 1.79 6.15
N HIS A 156 -10.08 1.05 6.34
CA HIS A 156 -8.95 1.00 5.40
C HIS A 156 -9.12 -0.04 4.29
N PHE A 157 -9.89 -1.11 4.52
CA PHE A 157 -10.01 -2.21 3.56
C PHE A 157 -11.46 -2.47 3.16
N LEU A 158 -12.34 -2.80 4.11
CA LEU A 158 -13.68 -3.29 3.76
C LEU A 158 -14.54 -2.21 3.09
N ALA A 159 -14.56 -1.00 3.64
CA ALA A 159 -15.31 0.13 3.11
C ALA A 159 -14.86 0.51 1.69
N PRO A 160 -13.57 0.77 1.41
CA PRO A 160 -13.13 1.08 0.05
C PRO A 160 -13.42 -0.07 -0.92
N LEU A 161 -13.14 -1.33 -0.56
CA LEU A 161 -13.47 -2.48 -1.42
C LEU A 161 -14.96 -2.60 -1.73
N ALA A 162 -15.82 -2.35 -0.74
CA ALA A 162 -17.27 -2.36 -0.95
C ALA A 162 -17.72 -1.24 -1.89
N LEU A 163 -17.17 -0.03 -1.74
CA LEU A 163 -17.47 1.11 -2.61
C LEU A 163 -17.01 0.85 -4.06
N MET A 164 -15.82 0.28 -4.23
CA MET A 164 -15.32 -0.11 -5.55
C MET A 164 -16.21 -1.17 -6.21
N ALA A 165 -16.63 -2.18 -5.45
CA ALA A 165 -17.41 -3.31 -5.97
C ALA A 165 -18.88 -2.97 -6.27
N PHE A 166 -19.50 -2.08 -5.49
CA PHE A 166 -20.95 -1.83 -5.57
C PHE A 166 -21.33 -0.45 -6.10
N SER A 167 -20.42 0.53 -6.11
CA SER A 167 -20.70 1.91 -6.53
C SER A 167 -19.83 2.31 -7.71
N ASP A 168 -18.52 2.49 -7.51
CA ASP A 168 -17.58 2.90 -8.56
C ASP A 168 -16.13 2.67 -8.10
N VAL A 169 -15.28 2.12 -8.96
CA VAL A 169 -13.87 1.79 -8.65
C VAL A 169 -13.05 3.03 -8.24
N ARG A 170 -13.40 4.20 -8.77
CA ARG A 170 -12.70 5.47 -8.50
C ARG A 170 -12.89 5.95 -7.07
N LEU A 171 -13.89 5.43 -6.34
CA LEU A 171 -14.09 5.78 -4.92
C LEU A 171 -12.94 5.34 -4.01
N ASN A 172 -12.01 4.50 -4.49
CA ASN A 172 -10.76 4.24 -3.79
C ASN A 172 -9.94 5.54 -3.52
N GLN A 173 -10.08 6.55 -4.38
CA GLN A 173 -9.42 7.85 -4.24
C GLN A 173 -9.81 8.59 -2.95
N LEU A 174 -10.91 8.21 -2.28
CA LEU A 174 -11.27 8.76 -0.97
C LEU A 174 -10.18 8.52 0.08
N LEU A 175 -9.35 7.46 -0.05
CA LEU A 175 -8.23 7.20 0.86
C LEU A 175 -7.10 8.25 0.76
N ARG A 176 -7.08 9.08 -0.29
CA ARG A 176 -6.20 10.26 -0.38
C ARG A 176 -6.64 11.37 0.59
N VAL A 177 -7.95 11.51 0.81
CA VAL A 177 -8.54 12.50 1.73
C VAL A 177 -8.62 11.96 3.16
N TYR A 178 -9.07 10.70 3.30
CA TYR A 178 -9.22 10.03 4.58
C TYR A 178 -8.04 9.10 4.83
N ILE A 179 -6.90 9.68 5.24
CA ILE A 179 -5.65 8.94 5.52
C ILE A 179 -5.85 7.85 6.59
N ASP A 180 -6.75 8.06 7.56
CA ASP A 180 -7.11 7.09 8.61
C ASP A 180 -8.28 6.15 8.20
N GLY A 181 -8.51 6.03 6.88
CA GLY A 181 -9.53 5.17 6.30
C GLY A 181 -10.90 5.85 6.15
N ILE A 182 -11.69 5.38 5.20
CA ILE A 182 -13.00 5.96 4.85
C ILE A 182 -13.94 5.83 6.06
N PRO A 183 -14.54 6.93 6.56
CA PRO A 183 -15.53 6.86 7.63
C PRO A 183 -16.69 5.93 7.28
N LEU A 184 -17.07 5.05 8.21
CA LEU A 184 -18.08 4.02 7.93
C LEU A 184 -19.48 4.60 7.70
N ASP A 185 -19.80 5.76 8.30
CA ASP A 185 -21.07 6.43 8.05
C ASP A 185 -21.12 7.03 6.63
N LEU A 186 -20.01 7.57 6.13
CA LEU A 186 -19.88 8.03 4.75
C LEU A 186 -19.98 6.85 3.79
N ALA A 187 -19.20 5.78 4.02
CA ALA A 187 -19.28 4.56 3.21
C ALA A 187 -20.70 3.99 3.19
N SER A 188 -21.38 3.92 4.35
CA SER A 188 -22.76 3.44 4.45
C SER A 188 -23.75 4.29 3.66
N LYS A 189 -23.51 5.59 3.45
CA LYS A 189 -24.38 6.49 2.66
C LYS A 189 -24.11 6.37 1.17
N LEU A 190 -22.85 6.15 0.79
CA LEU A 190 -22.42 6.00 -0.61
C LEU A 190 -22.72 4.60 -1.18
N LEU A 191 -22.88 3.59 -0.33
CA LEU A 191 -23.25 2.24 -0.74
C LEU A 191 -24.74 2.15 -1.12
N PRO A 192 -25.10 1.45 -2.21
CA PRO A 192 -26.49 1.27 -2.61
C PRO A 192 -27.28 0.50 -1.54
N GLY A 193 -28.56 0.83 -1.35
CA GLY A 193 -29.39 0.22 -0.30
C GLY A 193 -29.43 -1.32 -0.28
N LYS A 194 -29.21 -1.97 -1.44
CA LYS A 194 -29.14 -3.43 -1.56
C LYS A 194 -28.01 -4.07 -0.73
N THR A 195 -26.93 -3.33 -0.42
CA THR A 195 -25.81 -3.86 0.39
C THR A 195 -26.20 -4.12 1.84
N ARG A 196 -27.34 -3.57 2.30
CA ARG A 196 -27.92 -3.87 3.62
C ARG A 196 -28.42 -5.31 3.75
N TRP A 197 -28.64 -6.01 2.64
CA TRP A 197 -29.01 -7.43 2.62
C TRP A 197 -27.79 -8.36 2.54
N ASN A 198 -26.60 -7.82 2.26
CA ASN A 198 -25.35 -8.57 2.39
C ASN A 198 -24.99 -8.61 3.88
N PHE A 199 -25.12 -9.76 4.53
CA PHE A 199 -24.92 -9.92 5.97
C PHE A 199 -23.58 -9.38 6.47
N GLY A 200 -22.50 -9.59 5.72
CA GLY A 200 -21.17 -9.08 6.05
C GLY A 200 -21.09 -7.55 6.03
N LEU A 201 -21.57 -6.92 4.94
CA LEU A 201 -21.58 -5.46 4.82
C LEU A 201 -22.59 -4.80 5.77
N ALA A 202 -23.74 -5.43 5.98
CA ALA A 202 -24.73 -5.03 6.97
C ALA A 202 -24.12 -4.95 8.37
N SER A 203 -23.37 -5.98 8.77
CA SER A 203 -22.75 -6.06 10.09
C SER A 203 -21.58 -5.11 10.25
N HIS A 204 -20.64 -5.14 9.31
CA HIS A 204 -19.33 -4.49 9.46
C HIS A 204 -19.31 -3.02 9.04
N ILE A 205 -20.25 -2.59 8.18
CA ILE A 205 -20.35 -1.21 7.71
C ILE A 205 -21.63 -0.56 8.26
N HIS A 206 -22.81 -1.04 7.88
CA HIS A 206 -24.06 -0.31 8.13
C HIS A 206 -24.45 -0.25 9.61
N LEU A 207 -24.46 -1.40 10.29
CA LEU A 207 -24.76 -1.47 11.73
C LEU A 207 -23.66 -0.82 12.55
N HIS A 208 -22.39 -1.02 12.16
CA HIS A 208 -21.25 -0.41 12.83
C HIS A 208 -21.29 1.12 12.76
N ALA A 209 -21.58 1.70 11.59
CA ALA A 209 -21.78 3.14 11.42
C ALA A 209 -22.95 3.67 12.27
N SER A 210 -24.06 2.93 12.31
CA SER A 210 -25.24 3.30 13.09
C SER A 210 -24.96 3.31 14.59
N ALA A 211 -24.18 2.33 15.08
CA ALA A 211 -23.73 2.27 16.45
C ALA A 211 -22.78 3.44 16.78
N GLN A 212 -21.82 3.75 15.89
CA GLN A 212 -20.90 4.87 16.09
C GLN A 212 -21.64 6.20 16.25
N LYS A 213 -22.62 6.48 15.40
CA LYS A 213 -23.42 7.71 15.50
C LYS A 213 -24.17 7.81 16.84
N ARG A 214 -24.74 6.70 17.31
CA ARG A 214 -25.48 6.64 18.59
C ARG A 214 -24.59 6.88 19.82
N TYR A 215 -23.33 6.43 19.77
CA TYR A 215 -22.38 6.57 20.88
C TYR A 215 -21.50 7.83 20.77
N ALA A 216 -21.46 8.53 19.63
CA ALA A 216 -20.71 9.77 19.47
C ALA A 216 -21.36 10.97 20.20
N ASP A 217 -22.69 11.02 20.22
CA ASP A 217 -23.46 12.08 20.91
C ASP A 217 -23.61 11.81 22.42
N GLN A 218 -23.35 10.57 22.82
CA GLN A 218 -23.30 10.14 24.21
C GLN A 218 -21.86 10.23 24.69
N ALA A 219 -21.47 11.40 25.19
CA ALA A 219 -20.30 11.54 26.07
C ALA A 219 -20.58 10.77 27.37
N VAL A 220 -20.67 9.45 27.29
CA VAL A 220 -21.03 8.58 28.40
C VAL A 220 -19.74 8.10 29.01
N GLU A 221 -19.44 8.77 30.12
CA GLU A 221 -18.92 8.21 31.36
C GLU A 221 -18.43 6.76 31.28
N LYS A 222 -17.15 6.60 31.67
CA LYS A 222 -16.47 5.34 31.98
C LYS A 222 -17.38 4.32 32.67
N ALA A 223 -18.01 3.48 31.87
CA ALA A 223 -18.27 2.09 32.16
C ALA A 223 -18.44 1.41 30.80
N ALA A 224 -17.33 1.26 30.08
CA ALA A 224 -17.24 0.17 29.12
C ALA A 224 -17.55 -1.09 29.92
N VAL A 225 -18.78 -1.60 29.80
CA VAL A 225 -19.00 -3.03 29.92
C VAL A 225 -18.00 -3.60 28.93
N GLU A 226 -16.85 -4.05 29.43
CA GLU A 226 -15.82 -4.70 28.64
C GLU A 226 -16.55 -5.80 27.88
N LYS A 227 -16.90 -5.55 26.62
CA LYS A 227 -17.58 -6.53 25.80
C LYS A 227 -16.57 -7.65 25.62
N ARG A 228 -16.69 -8.65 26.48
CA ARG A 228 -15.79 -9.80 26.48
C ARG A 228 -16.01 -10.57 25.20
N MET A 229 -14.95 -10.74 24.44
CA MET A 229 -14.95 -11.51 23.21
C MET A 229 -14.02 -12.70 23.41
N SER A 230 -14.59 -13.89 23.45
CA SER A 230 -13.77 -15.11 23.52
C SER A 230 -12.86 -15.21 22.30
N LYS A 231 -11.73 -15.91 22.43
CA LYS A 231 -10.87 -16.26 21.29
C LYS A 231 -11.65 -16.92 20.14
N LEU A 232 -12.63 -17.77 20.45
CA LEU A 232 -13.49 -18.41 19.45
C LEU A 232 -14.35 -17.39 18.70
N SER A 233 -14.92 -16.42 19.42
CA SER A 233 -15.70 -15.33 18.81
C SER A 233 -14.82 -14.46 17.91
N LEU A 234 -13.58 -14.17 18.32
CA LEU A 234 -12.60 -13.44 17.49
C LEU A 234 -12.28 -14.19 16.20
N LEU A 235 -12.06 -15.50 16.26
CA LEU A 235 -11.85 -16.32 15.07
C LEU A 235 -13.08 -16.27 14.15
N GLY A 236 -14.30 -16.37 14.69
CA GLY A 236 -15.53 -16.22 13.92
C GLY A 236 -15.70 -14.83 13.27
N LEU A 237 -15.25 -13.76 13.93
CA LEU A 237 -15.19 -12.43 13.34
C LEU A 237 -14.22 -12.38 12.16
N LEU A 238 -13.01 -12.96 12.31
CA LEU A 238 -12.03 -13.03 11.23
C LEU A 238 -12.55 -13.86 10.04
N ASP A 239 -13.22 -14.99 10.30
CA ASP A 239 -13.86 -15.82 9.27
C ASP A 239 -14.93 -15.04 8.51
N ASN A 240 -15.77 -14.27 9.22
CA ASN A 240 -16.83 -13.48 8.61
C ASN A 240 -16.27 -12.33 7.76
N LEU A 241 -15.24 -11.64 8.25
CA LEU A 241 -14.54 -10.59 7.49
C LEU A 241 -13.86 -11.17 6.25
N GLU A 242 -13.15 -12.28 6.40
CA GLU A 242 -12.45 -12.96 5.30
C GLU A 242 -13.45 -13.40 4.23
N GLY A 243 -14.54 -14.06 4.62
CA GLY A 243 -15.62 -14.47 3.71
C GLY A 243 -16.26 -13.27 2.99
N THR A 244 -16.49 -12.17 3.71
CA THR A 244 -17.05 -10.94 3.14
C THR A 244 -16.10 -10.35 2.10
N VAL A 245 -14.82 -10.16 2.43
CA VAL A 245 -13.80 -9.62 1.52
C VAL A 245 -13.61 -10.53 0.30
N ARG A 246 -13.54 -11.86 0.49
CA ARG A 246 -13.45 -12.82 -0.63
C ARG A 246 -14.64 -12.71 -1.57
N GLY A 247 -15.84 -12.50 -1.03
CA GLY A 247 -17.08 -12.35 -1.79
C GLY A 247 -17.20 -11.05 -2.60
N LEU A 248 -16.44 -10.00 -2.25
CA LEU A 248 -16.41 -8.76 -3.04
C LEU A 248 -15.75 -9.00 -4.39
N LYS A 249 -16.42 -8.58 -5.46
CA LYS A 249 -15.92 -8.71 -6.83
C LYS A 249 -16.10 -7.40 -7.56
N TRP A 250 -15.07 -7.01 -8.28
CA TRP A 250 -15.11 -6.01 -9.31
C TRP A 250 -14.37 -6.60 -10.50
N ALA A 251 -14.88 -6.36 -11.70
CA ALA A 251 -14.26 -6.80 -12.93
C ALA A 251 -14.12 -5.57 -13.84
N PRO A 252 -12.97 -5.39 -14.50
CA PRO A 252 -12.78 -4.39 -15.54
C PRO A 252 -13.94 -4.45 -16.55
N ALA A 253 -14.64 -3.34 -16.72
CA ALA A 253 -15.65 -3.21 -17.75
C ALA A 253 -14.91 -2.80 -19.01
N GLY A 254 -14.55 -3.77 -19.85
CA GLY A 254 -13.74 -3.62 -21.07
C GLY A 254 -13.68 -2.17 -21.57
N THR A 255 -12.58 -1.48 -21.26
CA THR A 255 -12.41 -0.09 -21.65
C THR A 255 -12.08 0.02 -23.13
N GLU A 256 -12.44 1.14 -23.75
CA GLU A 256 -11.99 1.53 -25.10
C GLU A 256 -10.45 1.42 -25.27
N TRP A 257 -9.69 1.49 -24.16
CA TRP A 257 -8.22 1.40 -24.12
C TRP A 257 -7.67 -0.02 -24.00
N GLY A 258 -8.42 -0.94 -23.38
CA GLY A 258 -8.05 -2.35 -23.30
C GLY A 258 -8.08 -3.05 -24.66
N ASP A 259 -9.00 -2.61 -25.52
CA ASP A 259 -9.16 -3.11 -26.90
C ASP A 259 -8.33 -2.29 -27.92
N TYR A 260 -7.54 -1.31 -27.46
CA TYR A 260 -6.72 -0.44 -28.33
C TYR A 260 -5.62 -1.22 -29.08
N TYR A 261 -5.05 -2.25 -28.45
CA TYR A 261 -4.04 -3.09 -29.09
C TYR A 261 -4.64 -4.01 -30.17
N ASP A 262 -5.91 -4.37 -30.06
CA ASP A 262 -6.63 -5.15 -31.09
C ASP A 262 -7.19 -4.26 -32.21
N SER A 263 -7.29 -2.94 -32.00
CA SER A 263 -7.96 -2.00 -32.91
C SER A 263 -7.05 -0.97 -33.60
N THR A 264 -5.73 -1.01 -33.39
CA THR A 264 -4.82 -0.02 -34.00
C THR A 264 -4.21 -0.44 -35.34
N ASN A 265 -4.10 0.55 -36.23
CA ASN A 265 -3.45 0.55 -37.56
C ASN A 265 -1.94 0.21 -37.56
N TYR A 266 -1.38 -0.34 -36.48
CA TYR A 266 0.01 -0.78 -36.44
C TYR A 266 0.08 -2.22 -36.93
N THR A 267 0.91 -2.46 -37.95
CA THR A 267 1.19 -3.83 -38.33
C THR A 267 1.90 -4.53 -37.17
N ARG A 268 1.65 -5.84 -37.00
CA ARG A 268 2.27 -6.66 -35.95
C ARG A 268 3.79 -6.53 -35.96
N GLU A 269 4.38 -6.35 -37.14
CA GLU A 269 5.82 -6.16 -37.35
C GLU A 269 6.33 -4.86 -36.70
N ALA A 270 5.61 -3.75 -36.84
CA ALA A 270 6.00 -2.48 -36.25
C ALA A 270 5.92 -2.52 -34.71
N PHE A 271 4.93 -3.23 -34.18
CA PHE A 271 4.79 -3.45 -32.73
C PHE A 271 5.95 -4.27 -32.15
N GLU A 272 6.29 -5.39 -32.79
CA GLU A 272 7.42 -6.23 -32.38
C GLU A 272 8.77 -5.51 -32.56
N LEU A 273 8.92 -4.69 -33.60
CA LEU A 273 10.09 -3.82 -33.75
C LEU A 273 10.21 -2.82 -32.58
N LYS A 274 9.11 -2.18 -32.18
CA LYS A 274 9.08 -1.26 -31.03
C LYS A 274 9.50 -1.98 -29.74
N LYS A 275 8.97 -3.19 -29.49
CA LYS A 275 9.38 -4.01 -28.34
C LYS A 275 10.87 -4.32 -28.35
N SER A 276 11.40 -4.74 -29.50
CA SER A 276 12.83 -5.05 -29.67
C SER A 276 13.72 -3.83 -29.38
N LEU A 277 13.35 -2.66 -29.88
CA LEU A 277 14.07 -1.41 -29.63
C LEU A 277 14.04 -1.02 -28.15
N VAL A 278 12.86 -1.04 -27.51
CA VAL A 278 12.71 -0.72 -26.08
C VAL A 278 13.54 -1.68 -25.23
N SER A 279 13.44 -2.99 -25.49
CA SER A 279 14.21 -4.01 -24.77
C SER A 279 15.72 -3.80 -24.92
N THR A 280 16.18 -3.47 -26.13
CA THR A 280 17.59 -3.14 -26.40
C THR A 280 18.05 -1.90 -25.65
N CYS A 281 17.23 -0.84 -25.62
CA CYS A 281 17.54 0.38 -24.88
C CYS A 281 17.65 0.11 -23.37
N VAL A 282 16.70 -0.61 -22.79
CA VAL A 282 16.72 -1.02 -21.37
C VAL A 282 17.99 -1.83 -21.07
N GLY A 283 18.32 -2.81 -21.91
CA GLY A 283 19.51 -3.66 -21.74
C GLY A 283 20.85 -2.91 -21.88
N ARG A 284 20.87 -1.77 -22.59
CA ARG A 284 22.04 -0.89 -22.69
C ARG A 284 22.20 0.00 -21.46
N VAL A 285 21.10 0.58 -20.97
CA VAL A 285 21.11 1.47 -19.80
C VAL A 285 21.39 0.69 -18.51
N LYS A 286 20.86 -0.54 -18.41
CA LYS A 286 20.92 -1.39 -17.20
C LYS A 286 20.48 -0.64 -15.92
N PRO A 287 19.27 -0.04 -15.92
CA PRO A 287 18.75 0.68 -14.75
C PRO A 287 18.53 -0.30 -13.59
N ALA A 288 18.66 0.17 -12.34
CA ALA A 288 18.23 -0.61 -11.19
C ALA A 288 16.70 -0.57 -11.03
N GLN A 289 16.07 0.54 -11.42
CA GLN A 289 14.61 0.73 -11.42
C GLN A 289 14.10 1.45 -12.68
N VAL A 290 12.95 0.99 -13.19
CA VAL A 290 12.23 1.60 -14.31
C VAL A 290 10.87 2.10 -13.84
N TRP A 291 10.49 3.33 -14.21
CA TRP A 291 9.09 3.77 -14.15
C TRP A 291 8.51 3.80 -15.56
N ASP A 292 7.35 3.18 -15.75
CA ASP A 292 6.60 3.23 -17.01
C ASP A 292 5.35 4.09 -16.80
N LEU A 293 5.31 5.24 -17.46
CA LEU A 293 4.25 6.23 -17.35
C LEU A 293 3.26 6.02 -18.51
N GLY A 294 2.01 5.68 -18.20
CA GLY A 294 1.04 5.24 -19.21
C GLY A 294 1.30 3.80 -19.65
N ALA A 295 1.57 2.92 -18.68
CA ALA A 295 1.96 1.54 -18.90
C ALA A 295 0.84 0.67 -19.51
N ASN A 296 -0.40 1.13 -19.47
CA ASN A 296 -1.59 0.41 -19.87
C ASN A 296 -1.65 -0.95 -19.13
N ASN A 297 -1.76 -2.07 -19.85
CA ASN A 297 -1.73 -3.41 -19.25
C ASN A 297 -0.33 -3.92 -18.85
N GLY A 298 0.72 -3.11 -19.03
CA GLY A 298 2.11 -3.41 -18.65
C GLY A 298 2.93 -4.14 -19.70
N GLU A 299 2.48 -4.23 -20.95
CA GLU A 299 3.17 -4.97 -22.03
C GLU A 299 4.63 -4.51 -22.25
N PHE A 300 4.87 -3.20 -22.31
CA PHE A 300 6.23 -2.65 -22.45
C PHE A 300 7.00 -2.68 -21.13
N SER A 301 6.32 -2.45 -20.01
CA SER A 301 6.91 -2.56 -18.67
C SER A 301 7.52 -3.95 -18.46
N ARG A 302 6.88 -5.00 -18.98
CA ARG A 302 7.37 -6.38 -18.88
C ARG A 302 8.70 -6.63 -19.58
N LEU A 303 9.06 -5.82 -20.58
CA LEU A 303 10.37 -5.91 -21.24
C LEU A 303 11.51 -5.60 -20.27
N ALA A 304 11.29 -4.70 -19.31
CA ALA A 304 12.25 -4.39 -18.25
C ALA A 304 12.17 -5.41 -17.11
N SER A 305 10.97 -5.72 -16.62
CA SER A 305 10.82 -6.63 -15.49
C SER A 305 11.29 -8.07 -15.80
N ALA A 306 11.14 -8.53 -17.05
CA ALA A 306 11.65 -9.83 -17.51
C ALA A 306 13.19 -9.90 -17.52
N GLN A 307 13.87 -8.75 -17.57
CA GLN A 307 15.33 -8.64 -17.41
C GLN A 307 15.74 -8.57 -15.93
N GLY A 308 14.80 -8.72 -14.99
CA GLY A 308 15.06 -8.73 -13.55
C GLY A 308 15.07 -7.35 -12.90
N ILE A 309 14.68 -6.30 -13.63
CA ILE A 309 14.71 -4.90 -13.19
C ILE A 309 13.39 -4.56 -12.48
N ASP A 310 13.46 -3.96 -11.28
CA ASP A 310 12.26 -3.51 -10.58
C ASP A 310 11.54 -2.44 -11.41
N THR A 311 10.30 -2.73 -11.81
CA THR A 311 9.54 -1.89 -12.75
C THR A 311 8.22 -1.45 -12.11
N ILE A 312 8.02 -0.14 -12.01
CA ILE A 312 6.79 0.47 -11.50
C ILE A 312 5.97 0.95 -12.70
N ALA A 313 4.79 0.35 -12.88
CA ALA A 313 3.95 0.56 -14.05
C ALA A 313 2.74 1.41 -13.67
N PHE A 314 2.73 2.66 -14.09
CA PHE A 314 1.70 3.65 -13.76
C PHE A 314 0.70 3.80 -14.90
N ASP A 315 -0.59 3.79 -14.59
CA ASP A 315 -1.64 4.16 -15.54
C ASP A 315 -2.80 4.90 -14.84
N ILE A 316 -3.53 5.71 -15.60
CA ILE A 316 -4.72 6.42 -15.10
C ILE A 316 -5.98 5.54 -15.20
N ASP A 317 -5.98 4.52 -16.07
CA ASP A 317 -7.10 3.60 -16.26
C ASP A 317 -7.08 2.48 -15.20
N PRO A 318 -8.07 2.44 -14.26
CA PRO A 318 -8.15 1.38 -13.27
C PRO A 318 -8.29 -0.03 -13.87
N ASP A 319 -8.88 -0.16 -15.06
CA ASP A 319 -9.04 -1.44 -15.74
C ASP A 319 -7.70 -1.99 -16.22
N ALA A 320 -6.86 -1.11 -16.77
CA ALA A 320 -5.52 -1.45 -17.24
C ALA A 320 -4.61 -1.88 -16.08
N VAL A 321 -4.63 -1.13 -14.97
CA VAL A 321 -3.88 -1.46 -13.74
C VAL A 321 -4.35 -2.78 -13.14
N GLU A 322 -5.65 -3.03 -13.07
CA GLU A 322 -6.19 -4.31 -12.57
C GLU A 322 -5.77 -5.48 -13.46
N LYS A 323 -5.92 -5.38 -14.79
CA LYS A 323 -5.48 -6.42 -15.73
C LYS A 323 -3.99 -6.71 -15.57
N ASN A 324 -3.18 -5.66 -15.43
CA ASN A 324 -1.74 -5.79 -15.20
C ASN A 324 -1.46 -6.54 -13.88
N TYR A 325 -2.12 -6.17 -12.78
CA TYR A 325 -1.97 -6.85 -11.49
C TYR A 325 -2.41 -8.32 -11.53
N GLN A 326 -3.51 -8.63 -12.21
CA GLN A 326 -3.96 -10.02 -12.38
C GLN A 326 -2.94 -10.85 -13.18
N ALA A 327 -2.30 -10.28 -14.19
CA ALA A 327 -1.21 -10.91 -14.92
C ALA A 327 0.02 -11.15 -14.01
N VAL A 328 0.41 -10.15 -13.20
CA VAL A 328 1.49 -10.29 -12.20
C VAL A 328 1.23 -11.49 -11.28
N LYS A 329 0.01 -11.60 -10.76
CA LYS A 329 -0.40 -12.69 -9.87
C LYS A 329 -0.41 -14.05 -10.58
N THR A 330 -0.98 -14.13 -11.77
CA THR A 330 -1.12 -15.37 -12.54
C THR A 330 0.23 -15.92 -12.99
N ASN A 331 1.12 -15.04 -13.44
CA ASN A 331 2.44 -15.40 -13.94
C ASN A 331 3.51 -15.51 -12.84
N GLY A 332 3.20 -15.08 -11.61
CA GLY A 332 4.16 -15.03 -10.51
C GLY A 332 5.29 -14.02 -10.74
N GLU A 333 4.99 -12.89 -11.39
CA GLU A 333 5.97 -11.84 -11.71
C GLU A 333 6.46 -11.16 -10.43
N LYS A 334 7.78 -11.08 -10.25
CA LYS A 334 8.39 -10.55 -9.03
C LYS A 334 8.90 -9.11 -9.15
N LYS A 335 8.95 -8.58 -10.35
CA LYS A 335 9.64 -7.33 -10.67
C LYS A 335 8.72 -6.28 -11.29
N MET A 336 7.41 -6.46 -11.14
CA MET A 336 6.37 -5.61 -11.69
C MET A 336 5.47 -5.11 -10.57
N LEU A 337 5.30 -3.80 -10.45
CA LEU A 337 4.35 -3.17 -9.55
C LEU A 337 3.41 -2.24 -10.33
N PRO A 338 2.20 -2.69 -10.67
CA PRO A 338 1.17 -1.85 -11.28
C PRO A 338 0.58 -0.89 -10.25
N LEU A 339 0.40 0.38 -10.61
CA LEU A 339 -0.20 1.42 -9.77
C LEU A 339 -1.09 2.35 -10.59
N LEU A 340 -2.20 2.76 -9.98
CA LEU A 340 -3.09 3.80 -10.48
C LEU A 340 -2.51 5.18 -10.18
N LEU A 341 -2.28 5.98 -11.22
CA LEU A 341 -1.73 7.32 -11.11
C LEU A 341 -2.22 8.22 -12.25
N ASP A 342 -2.76 9.37 -11.88
CA ASP A 342 -3.00 10.48 -12.79
C ASP A 342 -1.77 11.38 -12.83
N LEU A 343 -1.05 11.41 -13.96
CA LEU A 343 0.13 12.27 -14.13
C LEU A 343 -0.18 13.77 -14.11
N THR A 344 -1.43 14.15 -14.36
CA THR A 344 -1.87 15.55 -14.29
C THR A 344 -2.27 15.96 -12.87
N ASN A 345 -2.46 15.00 -11.98
CA ASN A 345 -2.75 15.17 -10.56
C ASN A 345 -2.04 14.08 -9.74
N PRO A 346 -0.70 14.07 -9.74
CA PRO A 346 0.08 12.99 -9.15
C PRO A 346 -0.17 12.90 -7.65
N SER A 347 0.12 11.73 -7.08
CA SER A 347 0.02 11.48 -5.64
C SER A 347 0.78 12.56 -4.86
N PRO A 348 0.08 13.41 -4.08
CA PRO A 348 0.71 14.50 -3.35
C PRO A 348 1.26 13.97 -2.02
N ALA A 349 2.07 14.79 -1.37
CA ALA A 349 2.38 14.56 0.04
C ALA A 349 1.11 14.80 0.87
N ILE A 350 0.83 13.93 1.86
CA ILE A 350 -0.39 13.98 2.68
C ILE A 350 -0.11 13.73 4.16
N GLY A 351 -1.15 13.92 4.98
CA GLY A 351 -1.13 13.72 6.44
C GLY A 351 -0.57 14.92 7.20
N TRP A 352 -0.12 14.69 8.43
CA TRP A 352 0.34 15.79 9.30
C TRP A 352 1.42 16.63 8.62
N GLU A 353 1.25 17.95 8.62
CA GLU A 353 2.12 18.93 7.94
C GLU A 353 2.39 18.66 6.45
N ASN A 354 1.58 17.82 5.79
CA ASN A 354 1.82 17.28 4.45
C ASN A 354 3.18 16.58 4.35
N ARG A 355 3.59 15.89 5.42
CA ARG A 355 4.91 15.23 5.53
C ARG A 355 4.82 13.79 6.01
N GLU A 356 3.63 13.30 6.36
CA GLU A 356 3.46 11.93 6.83
C GLU A 356 3.66 10.90 5.72
N ARG A 357 3.23 11.23 4.50
CA ARG A 357 3.45 10.43 3.30
C ARG A 357 4.05 11.32 2.22
N GLU A 358 5.06 10.79 1.54
CA GLU A 358 5.78 11.44 0.45
C GLU A 358 4.89 11.59 -0.78
N SER A 359 5.12 12.63 -1.55
CA SER A 359 4.59 12.75 -2.91
C SER A 359 5.23 11.73 -3.85
N LEU A 360 4.68 11.56 -5.07
CA LEU A 360 5.34 10.76 -6.10
C LEU A 360 6.76 11.29 -6.41
N ALA A 361 6.94 12.61 -6.43
CA ALA A 361 8.23 13.23 -6.72
C ALA A 361 9.29 12.87 -5.67
N GLU A 362 8.90 12.81 -4.40
CA GLU A 362 9.79 12.47 -3.29
C GLU A 362 10.09 10.96 -3.21
N ARG A 363 9.29 10.10 -3.85
CA ARG A 363 9.53 8.65 -3.94
C ARG A 363 10.49 8.24 -5.06
N GLY A 364 10.90 9.20 -5.90
CA GLY A 364 11.95 9.01 -6.90
C GLY A 364 13.36 9.12 -6.32
N PRO A 365 14.40 9.20 -7.17
CA PRO A 365 14.33 9.19 -8.63
C PRO A 365 14.16 7.77 -9.21
N ALA A 366 13.83 7.68 -10.50
CA ALA A 366 13.93 6.45 -11.28
C ALA A 366 15.21 6.47 -12.11
N ASP A 367 15.84 5.32 -12.35
CA ASP A 367 17.05 5.29 -13.20
C ASP A 367 16.71 5.40 -14.70
N LEU A 368 15.51 4.96 -15.07
CA LEU A 368 14.98 5.06 -16.42
C LEU A 368 13.47 5.27 -16.38
N VAL A 369 12.97 6.15 -17.25
CA VAL A 369 11.54 6.35 -17.43
C VAL A 369 11.13 6.00 -18.86
N LEU A 370 10.13 5.12 -18.96
CA LEU A 370 9.42 4.84 -20.19
C LEU A 370 8.18 5.74 -20.23
N ALA A 371 8.00 6.46 -21.34
CA ALA A 371 6.88 7.36 -21.57
C ALA A 371 6.28 7.11 -22.96
N LEU A 372 5.98 5.84 -23.26
CA LEU A 372 5.71 5.37 -24.62
C LEU A 372 4.28 5.64 -25.11
N ALA A 373 3.36 5.95 -24.19
CA ALA A 373 1.96 6.28 -24.46
C ALA A 373 1.54 7.65 -23.89
N VAL A 374 2.45 8.38 -23.23
CA VAL A 374 2.13 9.58 -22.43
C VAL A 374 1.52 10.73 -23.25
N ILE A 375 1.93 10.89 -24.51
CA ILE A 375 1.42 11.96 -25.39
C ILE A 375 -0.10 11.82 -25.61
N HIS A 376 -0.66 10.61 -25.54
CA HIS A 376 -2.11 10.41 -25.67
C HIS A 376 -2.87 10.69 -24.37
N HIS A 377 -2.22 10.57 -23.21
CA HIS A 377 -2.83 10.85 -21.90
C HIS A 377 -2.79 12.33 -21.52
N LEU A 378 -1.86 13.10 -22.11
CA LEU A 378 -1.80 14.54 -21.97
C LEU A 378 -2.63 15.16 -23.11
N SER A 379 -3.80 15.72 -22.79
CA SER A 379 -4.62 16.45 -23.76
C SER A 379 -3.77 17.50 -24.51
N PRO A 380 -3.93 17.64 -25.85
CA PRO A 380 -3.17 18.57 -26.68
C PRO A 380 -3.55 20.02 -26.34
N ILE A 381 -2.95 20.56 -25.29
CA ILE A 381 -2.91 21.99 -24.99
C ILE A 381 -1.43 22.33 -24.87
N ASP A 382 -0.85 22.81 -25.98
CA ASP A 382 0.58 22.99 -26.26
C ASP A 382 1.40 23.73 -25.17
N ILE A 383 0.75 24.52 -24.30
CA ILE A 383 1.43 25.28 -23.24
C ILE A 383 1.65 24.44 -21.96
N LEU A 384 0.80 23.43 -21.70
CA LEU A 384 0.90 22.57 -20.52
C LEU A 384 1.86 21.39 -20.73
N GLU A 385 2.07 20.95 -21.98
CA GLU A 385 2.91 19.78 -22.29
C GLU A 385 4.38 20.03 -21.91
N THR A 386 4.95 21.19 -22.24
CA THR A 386 6.37 21.48 -21.97
C THR A 386 6.67 21.53 -20.46
N THR A 387 5.77 22.10 -19.66
CA THR A 387 5.92 22.19 -18.20
C THR A 387 5.72 20.82 -17.53
N ARG A 388 4.79 20.01 -18.05
CA ARG A 388 4.54 18.65 -17.56
C ARG A 388 5.68 17.69 -17.91
N LEU A 389 6.22 17.76 -19.12
CA LEU A 389 7.40 16.99 -19.52
C LEU A 389 8.64 17.40 -18.73
N LYS A 390 8.81 18.69 -18.44
CA LYS A 390 9.86 19.17 -17.54
C LYS A 390 9.67 18.62 -16.13
N TRP A 391 8.47 18.66 -15.56
CA TRP A 391 8.21 18.07 -14.24
C TRP A 391 8.43 16.56 -14.24
N ILE A 392 7.98 15.83 -15.27
CA ILE A 392 8.25 14.39 -15.42
C ILE A 392 9.76 14.16 -15.47
N SER A 393 10.51 14.95 -16.23
CA SER A 393 11.98 14.88 -16.27
C SER A 393 12.60 15.19 -14.91
N ASP A 394 12.12 16.22 -14.22
CA ASP A 394 12.65 16.64 -12.92
C ASP A 394 12.34 15.59 -11.84
N VAL A 395 11.18 14.92 -11.89
CA VAL A 395 10.82 13.82 -10.97
C VAL A 395 11.55 12.52 -11.30
N ALA A 396 11.60 12.18 -12.59
CA ALA A 396 12.29 10.98 -13.08
C ALA A 396 13.78 11.05 -12.79
N PHE A 397 14.40 12.18 -13.12
CA PHE A 397 15.85 12.38 -13.15
C PHE A 397 16.34 13.38 -12.11
N SER A 398 15.59 13.60 -11.01
CA SER A 398 16.04 14.43 -9.88
C SER A 398 17.39 13.91 -9.40
N VAL A 399 18.46 14.49 -9.94
CA VAL A 399 19.78 14.53 -9.33
C VAL A 399 19.56 15.22 -7.99
N ASN A 400 19.89 14.54 -6.90
CA ASN A 400 19.97 15.12 -5.56
C ASN A 400 20.72 16.48 -5.63
N ASN A 401 19.97 17.58 -5.78
CA ASN A 401 20.51 18.94 -5.74
C ASN A 401 20.75 19.41 -4.30
N ASN A 402 20.99 18.48 -3.38
CA ASN A 402 21.38 18.75 -2.00
C ASN A 402 22.87 18.50 -1.72
N ASN A 403 23.72 18.39 -2.75
CA ASN A 403 25.16 18.44 -2.57
C ASN A 403 25.79 19.49 -3.50
N VAL A 404 26.49 20.44 -2.89
CA VAL A 404 27.39 21.45 -3.48
C VAL A 404 26.69 22.68 -4.08
N LYS A 405 26.43 23.67 -3.23
CA LYS A 405 26.90 25.04 -3.49
C LYS A 405 27.93 25.41 -2.43
N LEU A 406 29.18 25.06 -2.71
CA LEU A 406 30.32 25.88 -2.29
C LEU A 406 30.33 27.11 -3.20
N GLY A 407 30.33 28.29 -2.59
CA GLY A 407 30.29 29.59 -3.25
C GLY A 407 29.58 30.60 -2.38
#